data_AF-A0A661ZQH4-F1
#
_entry.id   AF-A0A661ZQH4-F1
#
_cell.length_a   1.000
_cell.length_b   1.000
_cell.length_c   1.000
_cell.angle_alpha   90.00
_cell.angle_beta   90.00
_cell.angle_gamma   90.00
#
_symmetry.space_group_name_H-M   'P 1'
#
loop_
_entity.id
_entity.type
_entity.pdbx_description
1 polymer ?
#
loop_
_entity_poly.entity_id
_entity_poly.type
_entity_poly.pdbx_seq_one_letter_code
_entity_poly.pdbx_strand_id
1 'polypeptide(L)' 'MSKTKLNVNEIEIVLFKQNKEEFISLTDMAKFRDSERTNYIIQNWMRSRSTIEFIGLWEQLHNPNFKGIEFDAFKNESF' A
#
# COMPACT_ATOMS: atom_id res chain seq x y z
N MET A 1 -3.19 18.15 7.23
CA MET A 1 -2.69 16.76 7.11
C MET A 1 -2.13 16.37 8.47
N SER A 2 -2.69 15.36 9.13
CA SER A 2 -2.15 14.89 10.41
C SER A 2 -1.34 13.60 10.17
N LYS A 3 -0.21 13.50 10.84
CA LYS A 3 0.63 12.30 10.82
C LYS A 3 0.48 11.61 12.17
N THR A 4 0.06 10.36 12.14
CA THR A 4 0.02 9.49 13.32
C THR A 4 1.04 8.38 13.09
N LYS A 5 1.66 7.86 14.15
CA LYS A 5 2.58 6.73 14.04
C LYS A 5 1.93 5.49 14.61
N LEU A 6 2.00 4.40 13.85
CA LEU A 6 1.60 3.07 14.28
C LEU A 6 2.86 2.27 14.61
N ASN A 7 2.91 1.65 15.78
CA ASN A 7 4.03 0.79 16.15
C ASN A 7 3.72 -0.65 15.75
N VAL A 8 4.50 -1.19 14.81
CA VAL A 8 4.38 -2.56 14.30
C VAL A 8 5.72 -3.22 14.49
N ASN A 9 5.80 -4.22 15.38
CA ASN A 9 7.02 -4.97 15.66
C ASN A 9 8.25 -4.06 15.91
N GLU A 10 8.09 -3.08 16.81
CA GLU A 10 9.11 -2.09 17.22
C GLU A 10 9.49 -1.04 16.15
N ILE A 11 8.78 -1.01 15.01
CA ILE A 11 9.00 -0.05 13.93
C ILE A 11 7.81 0.89 13.81
N GLU A 12 8.11 2.18 13.70
CA GLU A 12 7.12 3.23 13.50
C GLU A 12 6.72 3.33 12.02
N ILE A 13 5.48 2.99 11.72
CA ILE A 13 4.87 3.19 10.41
C ILE A 13 4.07 4.49 10.45
N VAL A 14 4.34 5.40 9.51
CA VAL A 14 3.57 6.64 9.41
C VAL A 14 2.23 6.37 8.77
N LEU A 15 1.16 6.76 9.48
CA LEU A 15 -0.19 6.87 8.97
C LEU A 15 -0.43 8.33 8.57
N PHE A 16 -0.77 8.54 7.31
CA PHE A 16 -1.15 9.86 6.80
C PHE A 16 -2.66 9.98 6.81
N LYS A 17 -3.17 11.03 7.45
CA LYS A 17 -4.59 11.37 7.36
C LYS A 17 -4.77 12.60 6.49
N GLN A 18 -5.50 12.41 5.39
CA GLN A 18 -5.93 13.47 4.51
C GLN A 18 -7.45 13.42 4.39
N ASN A 19 -8.12 14.50 4.76
CA ASN A 19 -9.57 14.58 4.87
C ASN A 19 -10.14 13.51 5.82
N LYS A 20 -10.76 12.45 5.28
CA LYS A 20 -11.34 11.32 6.02
C LYS A 20 -10.65 9.99 5.71
N GLU A 21 -9.62 10.01 4.88
CA GLU A 21 -8.92 8.82 4.42
C GLU A 21 -7.60 8.67 5.18
N GLU A 22 -7.31 7.43 5.56
CA GLU A 22 -6.11 7.04 6.28
C GLU A 22 -5.25 6.19 5.34
N PHE A 23 -4.02 6.64 5.11
CA PHE A 23 -3.06 6.00 4.23
C PHE A 23 -1.91 5.43 5.04
N ILE A 24 -1.47 4.23 4.68
CA ILE A 24 -0.31 3.59 5.27
C ILE A 24 0.91 3.83 4.38
N SER A 25 2.04 4.23 4.96
CA SER A 25 3.29 4.43 4.24
C SER A 25 3.90 3.11 3.75
N LEU A 26 3.77 2.83 2.45
CA LEU A 26 4.41 1.69 1.77
C LEU A 26 5.94 1.68 1.94
N THR A 27 6.57 2.86 1.93
CA THR A 27 8.02 3.01 2.12
C THR A 27 8.43 2.61 3.53
N ASP A 28 7.67 3.00 4.55
CA ASP A 28 8.01 2.64 5.94
C ASP A 28 7.70 1.16 6.21
N MET A 29 6.66 0.60 5.58
CA MET A 29 6.44 -0.86 5.57
C MET A 29 7.58 -1.63 4.89
N ALA A 30 8.15 -1.11 3.81
CA ALA A 30 9.26 -1.77 3.12
C ALA A 30 10.57 -1.67 3.94
N LYS A 31 10.82 -0.53 4.59
CA LYS A 31 11.95 -0.37 5.52
C LYS A 31 11.91 -1.36 6.68
N PHE A 32 10.72 -1.73 7.16
CA PHE A 32 10.57 -2.80 8.17
C PHE A 32 11.20 -4.12 7.70
N ARG A 33 11.06 -4.44 6.42
CA ARG A 33 11.56 -5.71 5.87
C ARG A 33 13.05 -5.67 5.54
N ASP A 34 13.53 -4.59 4.93
CA ASP A 34 14.95 -4.33 4.67
C ASP A 34 15.13 -2.84 4.29
N SER A 35 15.80 -2.07 5.15
CA SER A 35 16.02 -0.64 4.94
C SER A 35 16.92 -0.36 3.73
N GLU A 36 17.92 -1.21 3.48
CA GLU A 36 18.90 -1.05 2.40
C GLU A 36 18.28 -1.39 1.04
N ARG A 37 17.28 -2.28 1.01
CA ARG A 37 16.62 -2.76 -0.21
C ARG A 37 15.17 -2.32 -0.33
N THR A 38 14.80 -1.22 0.33
CA THR A 38 13.43 -0.66 0.34
C THR A 38 12.83 -0.55 -1.07
N ASN A 39 13.57 0.02 -2.02
CA ASN A 39 13.13 0.19 -3.41
C ASN A 39 12.86 -1.14 -4.13
N TYR A 40 13.72 -2.15 -3.91
CA TYR A 40 13.58 -3.47 -4.50
C TYR A 40 12.40 -4.23 -3.91
N ILE A 41 12.16 -4.11 -2.61
CA ILE A 41 10.99 -4.70 -1.94
C ILE A 41 9.69 -4.14 -2.53
N ILE A 42 9.59 -2.80 -2.65
CA ILE A 42 8.40 -2.16 -3.22
C ILE A 42 8.21 -2.62 -4.67
N GLN A 43 9.27 -2.66 -5.48
CA GLN A 43 9.17 -3.17 -6.85
C GLN A 43 8.65 -4.61 -6.89
N ASN A 44 9.12 -5.49 -6.02
CA ASN A 44 8.65 -6.87 -5.97
C ASN A 44 7.19 -6.98 -5.51
N TRP A 45 6.77 -6.18 -4.53
CA TRP A 45 5.37 -6.08 -4.12
C TRP A 45 4.49 -5.64 -5.28
N MET A 46 4.89 -4.60 -6.02
CA MET A 46 4.13 -4.09 -7.16
C MET A 46 4.14 -5.03 -8.39
N ARG A 47 4.98 -6.07 -8.41
CA ARG A 47 4.97 -7.13 -9.44
C ARG A 47 4.16 -8.36 -9.02
N SER A 48 3.95 -8.54 -7.71
CA SER A 48 3.26 -9.73 -7.20
C SER A 48 1.75 -9.57 -7.39
N ARG A 49 1.15 -10.45 -8.20
CA ARG A 49 -0.31 -10.49 -8.40
C ARG A 49 -1.07 -10.54 -7.07
N SER A 50 -0.61 -11.31 -6.09
CA SER A 50 -1.27 -11.41 -4.79
C SER A 50 -1.26 -10.08 -4.02
N THR A 51 -0.19 -9.30 -4.17
CA THR A 51 -0.07 -7.99 -3.52
C THR A 51 -0.95 -6.96 -4.22
N ILE A 52 -0.98 -6.96 -5.56
CA ILE A 52 -1.88 -6.11 -6.34
C ILE A 52 -3.34 -6.43 -6.00
N GLU A 53 -3.71 -7.71 -5.94
CA GLU A 53 -5.06 -8.16 -5.56
C GLU A 53 -5.46 -7.69 -4.15
N PHE A 54 -4.54 -7.80 -3.19
CA PHE A 54 -4.78 -7.32 -1.83
C PHE A 54 -5.01 -5.80 -1.80
N ILE A 55 -4.17 -5.02 -2.49
CA ILE A 55 -4.32 -3.55 -2.57
C ILE A 55 -5.65 -3.18 -3.23
N GLY A 56 -6.02 -3.89 -4.31
CA GLY A 56 -7.30 -3.69 -4.99
C GLY A 56 -8.50 -3.94 -4.07
N LEU A 57 -8.48 -5.03 -3.30
CA LEU A 57 -9.52 -5.34 -2.33
C LEU A 57 -9.59 -4.27 -1.22
N TRP A 58 -8.43 -3.84 -0.72
CA TRP A 58 -8.38 -2.77 0.29
C TRP A 58 -9.00 -1.48 -0.22
N GLU A 59 -8.65 -1.07 -1.44
CA GLU A 59 -9.23 0.12 -2.08
C GLU A 59 -10.74 -0.04 -2.32
N GLN A 60 -11.22 -1.20 -2.76
CA GLN A 60 -12.66 -1.47 -2.89
C GLN A 60 -13.42 -1.30 -1.57
N LEU A 61 -12.80 -1.65 -0.43
CA LEU A 61 -13.42 -1.55 0.88
C LEU A 61 -13.38 -0.13 1.47
N HIS A 62 -12.32 0.63 1.18
CA HIS A 62 -12.04 1.89 1.88
C HIS A 62 -12.11 3.15 1.01
N ASN A 63 -12.11 3.00 -0.32
CA ASN A 63 -12.19 4.10 -1.27
C ASN A 63 -13.52 4.03 -2.05
N PRO A 64 -14.56 4.78 -1.64
CA PRO A 64 -15.87 4.75 -2.31
C PRO A 64 -15.84 5.27 -3.76
N ASN A 65 -14.76 5.93 -4.19
CA ASN A 65 -14.55 6.39 -5.57
C ASN A 65 -13.64 5.44 -6.37
N PHE A 66 -13.40 4.23 -5.86
CA PHE A 66 -12.50 3.28 -6.49
C PHE A 66 -12.96 2.88 -7.89
N LYS A 67 -12.03 2.95 -8.84
CA LYS A 67 -12.24 2.64 -10.25
C LYS A 67 -12.02 1.15 -10.53
N GLY A 68 -12.97 0.33 -10.04
CA GLY A 68 -12.85 -1.13 -10.08
C GLY A 68 -12.70 -1.70 -11.49
N ILE A 69 -13.41 -1.15 -12.48
CA ILE A 69 -13.37 -1.64 -13.87
C ILE A 69 -11.98 -1.40 -14.48
N GLU A 70 -11.44 -0.20 -14.32
CA GLU A 70 -10.10 0.13 -14.80
C GLU A 70 -9.01 -0.65 -14.04
N PHE A 71 -9.23 -0.89 -12.75
CA PHE A 71 -8.35 -1.72 -11.95
C PHE A 71 -8.31 -3.18 -12.41
N ASP A 72 -9.46 -3.77 -12.75
CA ASP A 72 -9.52 -5.14 -13.27
C ASP A 72 -8.75 -5.29 -14.59
N ALA A 73 -8.78 -4.27 -15.45
CA ALA A 73 -7.94 -4.24 -16.65
C ALA A 73 -6.44 -4.24 -16.28
N PHE A 74 -6.01 -3.37 -15.35
CA PHE A 74 -4.63 -3.30 -14.85
C PHE A 74 -4.15 -4.61 -14.20
N LYS A 75 -5.03 -5.25 -13.43
CA LYS A 75 -4.78 -6.53 -12.79
C LYS A 75 -4.50 -7.64 -13.81
N ASN A 76 -5.18 -7.61 -14.96
CA ASN A 76 -4.98 -8.58 -16.04
C ASN A 76 -3.71 -8.32 -16.87
N GLU A 77 -3.12 -7.12 -16.80
CA GLU A 77 -1.84 -6.76 -17.44
C GLU A 77 -0.62 -7.06 -16.55
N SER A 78 -0.84 -7.48 -15.31
CA SER A 78 0.21 -7.85 -14.37
C SER A 78 0.76 -9.25 -14.71
N PHE A 79 1.95 -9.30 -15.32
CA PHE A 79 2.68 -10.52 -15.70
C PHE A 79 3.25 -11.29 -14.52
#